data_AF-A0A7S0BVK9-F1
#
_entry.id   AF-A0A7S0BVK9-F1
#
_cell.length_a   1.000
_cell.length_b   1.000
_cell.length_c   1.000
_cell.angle_alpha   90.00
_cell.angle_beta   90.00
_cell.angle_gamma   90.00
#
_symmetry.space_group_name_H-M   'P 1'
#
loop_
_entity.id
_entity.type
_entity.pdbx_description
1 polymer ?
#
loop_
_entity_poly.entity_id
_entity_poly.type
_entity_poly.pdbx_seq_one_letter_code
_entity_poly.pdbx_strand_id
1 'polypeptide(L)'
;AANNGSNGNSRNFMYSPVLTGVRQVMISRMAKPEEVLIVEDENGDIVRETTKDTDVIAQYKTMRETLVFLTHLNCDDTESIMLAKLTLQVDGSQWSWQNLNTLCWAIGSISGAMSEDEEKRFLVTVIKDLLGLCEHKRGKDNKAV
;
A
#
# COMPACT_ATOMS: atom_id res chain seq x y z
N ALA A 1 -46.90 -10.49 5.25
CA ALA A 1 -46.67 -10.86 3.84
C ALA A 1 -45.16 -11.00 3.65
N ALA A 2 -44.69 -12.22 3.38
CA ALA A 2 -43.29 -12.50 3.12
C ALA A 2 -42.99 -12.39 1.63
N ASN A 3 -41.75 -11.97 1.34
CA ASN A 3 -40.95 -12.24 0.14
C ASN A 3 -41.31 -11.48 -1.15
N ASN A 4 -40.38 -10.65 -1.66
CA ASN A 4 -39.39 -11.08 -2.66
C ASN A 4 -38.67 -9.83 -3.26
N GLY A 5 -37.62 -9.36 -2.59
CA GLY A 5 -36.75 -8.30 -3.09
C GLY A 5 -35.45 -8.87 -3.61
N SER A 6 -35.48 -9.45 -4.83
CA SER A 6 -34.33 -9.65 -5.73
C SER A 6 -32.94 -9.71 -5.07
N ASN A 7 -32.60 -10.88 -4.52
CA ASN A 7 -31.23 -11.23 -4.10
C ASN A 7 -30.39 -11.57 -5.35
N GLY A 8 -30.25 -10.61 -6.27
CA GLY A 8 -29.29 -10.70 -7.36
C GLY A 8 -27.91 -10.48 -6.76
N ASN A 9 -27.06 -11.51 -6.74
CA ASN A 9 -25.66 -11.38 -6.35
C ASN A 9 -25.07 -10.11 -7.00
N SER A 10 -24.76 -9.10 -6.19
CA SER A 10 -24.17 -7.86 -6.69
C SER A 10 -22.92 -8.20 -7.50
N ARG A 11 -22.69 -7.52 -8.63
CA ARG A 11 -21.49 -7.71 -9.45
C ARG A 11 -20.21 -7.63 -8.60
N ASN A 12 -20.21 -6.78 -7.57
CA ASN A 12 -19.11 -6.69 -6.59
C ASN A 12 -18.85 -8.03 -5.89
N PHE A 13 -19.90 -8.72 -5.42
CA PHE A 13 -19.79 -10.03 -4.77
C PHE A 13 -19.24 -11.09 -5.73
N MET A 14 -19.67 -11.08 -6.99
CA MET A 14 -19.18 -12.01 -8.02
C MET A 14 -17.68 -11.86 -8.28
N TYR A 15 -17.17 -10.63 -8.30
CA TYR A 15 -15.75 -10.36 -8.55
C TYR A 15 -14.89 -10.31 -7.29
N SER A 16 -15.47 -10.46 -6.09
CA SER A 16 -14.75 -10.26 -4.83
C SER A 16 -13.41 -11.02 -4.75
N PRO A 17 -13.30 -12.33 -5.11
CA PRO A 17 -12.02 -13.03 -5.04
C PRO A 17 -10.97 -12.45 -6.00
N VAL A 18 -11.39 -12.02 -7.19
CA VAL A 18 -10.50 -11.41 -8.18
C VAL A 18 -10.06 -10.03 -7.71
N LEU A 19 -10.97 -9.23 -7.15
CA LEU A 19 -10.67 -7.89 -6.64
C LEU A 19 -9.66 -7.95 -5.48
N THR A 20 -9.77 -8.94 -4.59
CA THR A 20 -8.75 -9.22 -3.55
C THR A 20 -7.38 -9.49 -4.18
N GLY A 21 -7.32 -10.33 -5.23
CA GLY A 21 -6.07 -10.56 -5.97
C GLY A 21 -5.51 -9.29 -6.62
N VAL A 22 -6.36 -8.45 -7.22
CA VAL A 22 -5.95 -7.17 -7.80
C VAL A 22 -5.41 -6.22 -6.72
N ARG A 23 -6.03 -6.14 -5.53
CA ARG A 23 -5.50 -5.37 -4.38
C ARG A 23 -4.09 -5.82 -4.02
N GLN A 24 -3.87 -7.14 -3.90
CA GLN A 24 -2.55 -7.69 -3.57
C GLN A 24 -1.49 -7.29 -4.60
N VAL A 25 -1.82 -7.34 -5.89
CA VAL A 25 -0.91 -6.93 -6.98
C VAL A 25 -0.62 -5.44 -6.92
N MET A 26 -1.67 -4.59 -6.82
CA MET A 26 -1.53 -3.13 -6.75
C MET A 26 -0.66 -2.70 -5.57
N ILE A 27 -0.85 -3.31 -4.39
CA ILE A 27 -0.07 -3.01 -3.18
C ILE A 27 1.39 -3.47 -3.35
N SER A 28 1.62 -4.67 -3.88
CA SER A 28 2.97 -5.24 -3.99
C SER A 28 3.81 -4.65 -5.11
N ARG A 29 3.18 -3.92 -6.04
CA ARG A 29 3.82 -3.39 -7.26
C ARG A 29 3.65 -1.89 -7.40
N MET A 30 3.21 -1.20 -6.33
CA MET A 30 2.92 0.22 -6.38
C MET A 30 4.11 0.98 -6.99
N ALA A 31 3.84 1.80 -7.99
CA ALA A 31 4.84 2.63 -8.61
C ALA A 31 5.27 3.74 -7.65
N LYS A 32 6.50 4.22 -7.81
CA LYS A 32 7.07 5.25 -6.95
C LYS A 32 6.34 6.59 -7.16
N PRO A 33 5.87 7.26 -6.09
CA PRO A 33 5.23 8.58 -6.17
C PRO A 33 6.27 9.70 -6.35
N GLU A 34 5.85 10.88 -6.82
CA GLU A 34 6.77 11.99 -7.13
C GLU A 34 7.38 12.66 -5.88
N GLU A 35 6.76 12.47 -4.73
CA GLU A 35 7.22 12.94 -3.43
C GLU A 35 8.46 12.17 -2.93
N VAL A 36 8.75 11.00 -3.49
CA VAL A 36 9.88 10.13 -3.10
C VAL A 36 11.09 10.42 -3.99
N LEU A 37 11.98 11.25 -3.46
CA LEU A 37 13.17 11.77 -4.16
C LEU A 37 14.45 10.97 -3.90
N ILE A 38 14.48 10.13 -2.87
CA ILE A 38 15.64 9.32 -2.51
C ILE A 38 15.35 7.89 -2.92
N VAL A 39 16.24 7.31 -3.72
CA VAL A 39 16.13 5.93 -4.20
C VAL A 39 17.50 5.27 -4.17
N GLU A 40 17.50 3.95 -4.00
CA GLU A 40 18.67 3.11 -4.24
C GLU A 40 18.83 2.93 -5.75
N ASP A 41 20.01 3.24 -6.30
CA ASP A 41 20.32 3.03 -7.70
C ASP A 41 20.70 1.57 -8.00
N GLU A 42 21.00 1.25 -9.26
CA GLU A 42 21.38 -0.11 -9.67
C GLU A 42 22.69 -0.62 -9.02
N ASN A 43 23.51 0.28 -8.48
CA ASN A 43 24.75 -0.05 -7.79
C ASN A 43 24.56 -0.23 -6.27
N GLY A 44 23.35 0.01 -5.76
CA GLY A 44 23.06 0.02 -4.32
C GLY A 44 23.37 1.36 -3.65
N ASP A 45 23.69 2.40 -4.43
CA ASP A 45 24.00 3.72 -3.89
C ASP A 45 22.71 4.52 -3.67
N ILE A 46 22.63 5.19 -2.54
CA ILE A 46 21.49 6.03 -2.20
C ILE A 46 21.64 7.38 -2.91
N VAL A 47 20.85 7.59 -3.95
CA VAL A 47 20.91 8.78 -4.80
C VAL A 47 19.64 9.61 -4.67
N ARG A 48 19.81 10.93 -4.81
CA ARG A 48 18.68 11.85 -4.94
C ARG A 48 18.34 12.01 -6.41
N GLU A 49 17.17 11.54 -6.81
CA GLU A 49 16.69 11.67 -8.17
C GLU A 49 16.27 13.13 -8.44
N THR A 50 16.89 13.74 -9.44
CA THR A 50 16.64 15.13 -9.86
C THR A 50 15.79 15.22 -11.12
N THR A 51 15.64 14.11 -11.85
CA THR A 51 14.87 14.03 -13.10
C THR A 51 13.52 13.39 -12.82
N LYS A 52 12.47 13.91 -13.45
CA LYS A 52 11.12 13.32 -13.34
C LYS A 52 10.92 12.31 -14.45
N ASP A 53 10.72 11.05 -14.10
CA ASP A 53 10.23 10.03 -15.03
C ASP A 53 8.70 10.18 -15.19
N THR A 54 8.28 10.72 -16.33
CA THR A 54 6.87 10.98 -16.62
C THR A 54 6.04 9.71 -16.71
N ASP A 55 6.65 8.60 -17.14
CA ASP A 55 5.96 7.34 -17.37
C ASP A 55 5.67 6.65 -16.03
N VAL A 56 6.64 6.67 -15.11
CA VAL A 56 6.46 6.19 -13.73
C VAL A 56 5.41 7.01 -13.00
N ILE A 57 5.40 8.35 -13.17
CA ILE A 57 4.39 9.21 -12.56
C ILE A 57 2.99 8.91 -13.11
N ALA A 58 2.86 8.70 -14.42
CA ALA A 58 1.58 8.33 -15.03
C ALA A 58 1.10 6.97 -14.50
N GLN A 59 2.01 5.99 -14.40
CA GLN A 59 1.72 4.67 -13.83
C GLN A 59 1.25 4.78 -12.38
N TYR A 60 1.95 5.53 -11.53
CA TYR A 60 1.54 5.77 -10.14
C TYR A 60 0.14 6.36 -10.05
N LYS A 61 -0.20 7.36 -10.89
CA LYS A 61 -1.54 7.95 -10.90
C LYS A 61 -2.62 6.93 -11.21
N THR A 62 -2.42 6.07 -12.21
CA THR A 62 -3.37 5.00 -12.56
C THR A 62 -3.48 3.95 -11.46
N MET A 63 -2.36 3.54 -10.86
CA MET A 63 -2.34 2.57 -9.76
C MET A 63 -3.03 3.13 -8.51
N ARG A 64 -2.76 4.39 -8.16
CA ARG A 64 -3.43 5.10 -7.06
C ARG A 64 -4.93 5.16 -7.27
N GLU A 65 -5.38 5.61 -8.43
CA GLU A 65 -6.81 5.71 -8.74
C GLU A 65 -7.49 4.34 -8.65
N THR A 66 -6.85 3.30 -9.21
CA THR A 66 -7.35 1.93 -9.13
C THR A 66 -7.45 1.45 -7.69
N LEU A 67 -6.41 1.66 -6.88
CA LEU A 67 -6.39 1.21 -5.49
C LEU A 67 -7.40 1.97 -4.63
N VAL A 68 -7.60 3.27 -4.86
CA VAL A 68 -8.66 4.08 -4.21
C VAL A 68 -10.05 3.50 -4.52
N PHE A 69 -10.34 3.18 -5.78
CA PHE A 69 -11.62 2.53 -6.12
C PHE A 69 -11.78 1.16 -5.46
N LEU A 70 -10.71 0.36 -5.39
CA LEU A 70 -10.74 -0.93 -4.70
C LEU A 70 -10.98 -0.76 -3.19
N THR A 71 -10.40 0.25 -2.55
CA THR A 71 -10.64 0.55 -1.13
C THR A 71 -12.10 0.94 -0.88
N HIS A 72 -12.71 1.76 -1.73
CA HIS A 72 -14.14 2.06 -1.61
C HIS A 72 -15.04 0.82 -1.78
N LEU A 73 -14.62 -0.15 -2.61
CA LEU A 73 -15.39 -1.37 -2.84
C LEU A 73 -15.33 -2.35 -1.66
N ASN A 74 -14.22 -2.37 -0.92
CA ASN A 74 -14.04 -3.14 0.31
C ASN A 74 -12.82 -2.60 1.08
N CYS A 75 -13.10 -1.76 2.07
CA CYS A 75 -12.09 -1.10 2.90
C CYS A 75 -11.37 -2.12 3.79
N ASP A 76 -12.13 -3.01 4.43
CA ASP A 76 -11.63 -4.04 5.34
C ASP A 76 -10.62 -4.98 4.65
N ASP A 77 -10.88 -5.39 3.41
CA ASP A 77 -9.97 -6.24 2.63
C ASP A 77 -8.66 -5.51 2.30
N THR A 78 -8.74 -4.23 1.91
CA THR A 78 -7.54 -3.40 1.68
C THR A 78 -6.72 -3.24 2.97
N GLU A 79 -7.36 -2.87 4.10
CA GLU A 79 -6.71 -2.73 5.41
C GLU A 79 -6.03 -4.04 5.83
N SER A 80 -6.76 -5.16 5.73
CA SER A 80 -6.26 -6.49 6.11
C SER A 80 -5.03 -6.89 5.31
N ILE A 81 -5.02 -6.67 3.98
CA ILE A 81 -3.87 -7.00 3.11
C ILE A 81 -2.67 -6.12 3.48
N MET A 82 -2.87 -4.81 3.68
CA MET A 82 -1.77 -3.88 4.01
C MET A 82 -1.16 -4.21 5.37
N LEU A 83 -1.98 -4.47 6.40
CA LEU A 83 -1.51 -4.83 7.75
C LEU A 83 -0.81 -6.20 7.77
N ALA A 84 -1.34 -7.18 7.04
CA ALA A 84 -0.70 -8.49 6.92
C ALA A 84 0.70 -8.37 6.28
N LYS A 85 0.83 -7.57 5.21
CA LYS A 85 2.12 -7.29 4.58
C LYS A 85 3.08 -6.54 5.50
N LEU A 86 2.59 -5.59 6.29
CA LEU A 86 3.38 -4.85 7.25
C LEU A 86 3.92 -5.77 8.35
N THR A 87 3.09 -6.68 8.86
CA THR A 87 3.52 -7.69 9.85
C THR A 87 4.68 -8.53 9.32
N LEU A 88 4.63 -8.95 8.05
CA LEU A 88 5.70 -9.71 7.41
C LEU A 88 7.00 -8.90 7.20
N GLN A 89 6.93 -7.57 7.21
CA GLN A 89 8.11 -6.70 7.24
C GLN A 89 8.67 -6.61 8.67
N VAL A 90 7.80 -6.44 9.66
CA VAL A 90 8.16 -6.29 11.09
C VAL A 90 8.77 -7.57 11.66
N ASP A 91 8.21 -8.74 11.35
CA ASP A 91 8.72 -10.03 11.82
C ASP A 91 9.97 -10.52 11.08
N GLY A 92 10.32 -9.86 9.96
CA GLY A 92 11.49 -10.15 9.15
C GLY A 92 11.30 -11.26 8.11
N SER A 93 10.16 -11.94 8.07
CA SER A 93 9.92 -13.09 7.18
C SER A 93 9.91 -12.75 5.69
N GLN A 94 9.52 -11.52 5.33
CA GLN A 94 9.57 -11.00 3.96
C GLN A 94 10.23 -9.63 3.87
N TRP A 95 11.09 -9.30 4.83
CA TRP A 95 11.78 -8.02 4.88
C TRP A 95 12.62 -7.76 3.62
N SER A 96 12.34 -6.66 2.94
CA SER A 96 13.26 -6.02 2.00
C SER A 96 12.89 -4.55 1.85
N TRP A 97 13.86 -3.70 1.52
CA TRP A 97 13.61 -2.29 1.24
C TRP A 97 12.56 -2.11 0.15
N GLN A 98 12.64 -2.91 -0.92
CA GLN A 98 11.66 -2.87 -2.00
C GLN A 98 10.23 -3.22 -1.56
N ASN A 99 10.07 -4.26 -0.73
CA ASN A 99 8.75 -4.66 -0.23
C ASN A 99 8.17 -3.61 0.71
N LEU A 100 8.99 -3.06 1.60
CA LEU A 100 8.57 -1.97 2.49
C LEU A 100 8.19 -0.72 1.70
N ASN A 101 9.01 -0.32 0.73
CA ASN A 101 8.79 0.88 -0.07
C ASN A 101 7.48 0.80 -0.85
N THR A 102 7.27 -0.28 -1.61
CA THR A 102 6.03 -0.47 -2.37
C THR A 102 4.79 -0.50 -1.47
N LEU A 103 4.90 -1.14 -0.30
CA LEU A 103 3.83 -1.13 0.71
C LEU A 103 3.54 0.30 1.22
N CYS A 104 4.57 1.06 1.61
CA CYS A 104 4.42 2.43 2.12
C CYS A 104 3.83 3.36 1.07
N TRP A 105 4.26 3.24 -0.20
CA TRP A 105 3.67 4.00 -1.30
C TRP A 105 2.20 3.65 -1.50
N ALA A 106 1.83 2.37 -1.39
CA ALA A 106 0.45 1.95 -1.50
C ALA A 106 -0.41 2.49 -0.34
N ILE A 107 0.09 2.44 0.90
CA ILE A 107 -0.57 2.99 2.08
C ILE A 107 -0.81 4.50 1.90
N GLY A 108 0.21 5.25 1.48
CA GLY A 108 0.08 6.69 1.24
C GLY A 108 -0.91 7.01 0.11
N SER A 109 -0.96 6.17 -0.93
CA SER A 109 -1.79 6.42 -2.11
C SER A 109 -3.31 6.40 -1.83
N ILE A 110 -3.75 5.67 -0.80
CA ILE A 110 -5.17 5.53 -0.43
C ILE A 110 -5.65 6.57 0.59
N SER A 111 -4.84 7.57 0.94
CA SER A 111 -5.26 8.60 1.88
C SER A 111 -6.56 9.28 1.45
N GLY A 112 -7.51 9.39 2.38
CA GLY A 112 -8.85 9.91 2.16
C GLY A 112 -9.85 8.93 1.50
N ALA A 113 -9.47 7.67 1.27
CA ALA A 113 -10.38 6.64 0.75
C ALA A 113 -11.09 5.81 1.84
N MET A 114 -10.80 6.08 3.11
CA MET A 114 -11.40 5.44 4.28
C MET A 114 -12.21 6.47 5.08
N SER A 115 -13.08 6.03 6.00
CA SER A 115 -13.67 6.98 6.96
C SER A 115 -12.62 7.51 7.93
N GLU A 116 -12.84 8.70 8.51
CA GLU A 116 -11.86 9.36 9.39
C GLU A 116 -11.44 8.48 10.58
N ASP A 117 -12.41 7.78 11.21
CA ASP A 117 -12.15 6.92 12.36
C ASP A 117 -11.34 5.66 11.97
N GLU A 118 -11.65 5.06 10.82
CA GLU A 118 -10.92 3.91 10.28
C GLU A 118 -9.50 4.31 9.88
N GLU A 119 -9.35 5.40 9.13
CA GLU A 119 -8.05 5.92 8.67
C GLU A 119 -7.16 6.24 9.88
N LYS A 120 -7.72 6.88 10.91
CA LYS A 120 -7.00 7.17 12.15
C LYS A 120 -6.49 5.91 12.84
N ARG A 121 -7.34 4.88 13.01
CA ARG A 121 -6.94 3.60 13.64
C ARG A 121 -5.85 2.91 12.81
N PHE A 122 -6.05 2.88 11.50
CA PHE A 122 -5.12 2.27 10.55
C PHE A 122 -3.75 2.95 10.60
N LEU A 123 -3.69 4.28 10.47
CA LEU A 123 -2.45 5.05 10.49
C LEU A 123 -1.72 4.95 11.83
N VAL A 124 -2.44 4.94 12.96
CA VAL A 124 -1.81 4.73 14.28
C VAL A 124 -1.07 3.40 14.33
N THR A 125 -1.64 2.35 13.75
CA THR A 125 -1.02 1.01 13.71
C THR A 125 0.19 1.02 12.80
N VAL A 126 0.04 1.52 11.57
CA VAL A 126 1.13 1.60 10.57
C VAL A 126 2.32 2.39 11.11
N ILE A 127 2.09 3.58 11.67
CA ILE A 127 3.16 4.45 12.16
C ILE A 127 3.91 3.79 13.33
N LYS A 128 3.21 3.13 14.25
CA LYS A 128 3.85 2.42 15.37
C LYS A 128 4.79 1.32 14.87
N ASP A 129 4.34 0.53 13.90
CA ASP A 129 5.12 -0.57 13.34
C ASP A 129 6.34 -0.05 12.55
N LEU A 130 6.16 1.02 11.75
CA LEU A 130 7.26 1.68 11.03
C LEU A 130 8.30 2.29 11.98
N LEU A 131 7.87 2.95 13.06
CA LEU A 131 8.78 3.46 14.09
C LEU A 131 9.54 2.32 14.76
N GLY A 132 8.85 1.23 15.08
CA GLY A 132 9.48 0.01 15.59
C GLY A 132 10.57 -0.51 14.64
N LEU A 133 10.29 -0.61 13.34
CA LEU A 133 11.27 -1.01 12.33
C LEU A 133 12.49 -0.08 12.29
N CYS A 134 12.30 1.23 12.35
CA CYS A 134 13.39 2.22 12.40
C CYS A 134 14.31 2.03 13.61
N GLU A 135 13.76 1.68 14.77
CA GLU A 135 14.54 1.41 15.99
C GLU A 135 15.32 0.09 15.89
N HIS A 136 14.69 -0.97 15.39
CA HIS A 136 15.31 -2.30 15.28
C HIS A 136 16.41 -2.35 14.22
N LYS A 137 16.32 -1.53 13.16
CA LYS A 137 17.27 -1.51 12.05
C LYS A 137 18.41 -0.52 12.23
N ARG A 138 18.66 0.00 13.45
CA ARG A 138 19.68 1.02 13.75
C ARG A 138 21.14 0.49 13.65
N GLY A 139 21.56 0.16 12.43
CA GLY A 139 22.95 -0.04 11.99
C GLY A 139 23.37 1.08 11.02
N LYS A 140 24.68 1.30 10.84
CA LYS A 140 25.27 2.48 10.16
C LYS A 140 24.83 2.69 8.70
N ASP A 141 24.26 1.67 8.05
CA ASP A 141 23.88 1.66 6.63
C ASP A 141 22.37 1.87 6.39
N ASN A 142 21.54 1.97 7.44
CA ASN A 142 20.07 1.91 7.32
C ASN A 142 19.36 3.25 7.61
N LYS A 143 20.08 4.38 7.65
CA LYS A 143 19.52 5.69 8.06
C LYS A 143 18.96 6.52 6.91
N ALA A 144 19.04 6.05 5.67
CA ALA A 144 18.72 6.83 4.48
C ALA A 144 17.89 6.07 3.45
N VAL A 145 17.07 5.11 3.88
CA VAL A 145 16.05 4.47 3.03
C VAL A 145 14.68 4.97 3.44
#